data_AF-A0A6L6WHF4-F1
#
_entry.id   AF-A0A6L6WHF4-F1
#
_cell.length_a   1.000
_cell.length_b   1.000
_cell.length_c   1.000
_cell.angle_alpha   90.00
_cell.angle_beta   90.00
_cell.angle_gamma   90.00
#
_symmetry.space_group_name_H-M   'P 1'
#
loop_
_entity.id
_entity.type
_entity.pdbx_description
1 polymer ?
#
loop_
_entity_poly.entity_id
_entity_poly.type
_entity_poly.pdbx_seq_one_letter_code
_entity_poly.pdbx_strand_id
1 'polypeptide(L)'
;MGPPLRNVILHHIPAQTAVPLPVSLVSRLRAAYPGVVIGIKDSSGDWATAEQFLAVHGDIAVLVGDERLLSKAMSHGAQRAMEKWYPKLSKLLFPFL
;
A
#
# COMPACT_ATOMS: atom_id res chain seq x y z
N MET A 1 -12.62 -6.37 -25.16
CA MET A 1 -12.46 -6.41 -23.69
C MET A 1 -10.99 -6.23 -23.36
N GLY A 2 -10.65 -5.41 -22.37
CA GLY A 2 -9.26 -5.15 -21.99
C GLY A 2 -8.62 -6.30 -21.20
N PRO A 3 -7.31 -6.24 -20.92
CA PRO A 3 -6.63 -7.23 -20.10
C PRO A 3 -7.19 -7.27 -18.67
N PRO A 4 -7.05 -8.40 -17.94
CA PRO A 4 -7.52 -8.52 -16.56
C PRO A 4 -6.86 -7.49 -15.63
N LEU A 5 -7.65 -6.98 -14.68
CA LEU A 5 -7.20 -6.04 -13.65
C LEU A 5 -6.07 -6.67 -12.80
N ARG A 6 -4.98 -5.94 -12.59
CA ARG A 6 -3.82 -6.39 -11.82
C ARG A 6 -3.06 -5.20 -11.25
N ASN A 7 -2.22 -5.44 -10.24
CA ASN A 7 -1.31 -4.45 -9.65
C ASN A 7 -2.02 -3.23 -9.03
N VAL A 8 -3.15 -3.44 -8.34
CA VAL A 8 -3.92 -2.37 -7.71
C VAL A 8 -3.33 -2.01 -6.34
N ILE A 9 -3.23 -0.72 -6.05
CA ILE A 9 -2.91 -0.20 -4.72
C ILE A 9 -4.13 0.56 -4.21
N LEU A 10 -4.62 0.19 -3.03
CA LEU A 10 -5.70 0.91 -2.37
C LEU A 10 -5.12 2.14 -1.67
N HIS A 11 -5.71 3.32 -1.89
CA HIS A 11 -5.23 4.56 -1.28
C HIS A 11 -6.17 5.01 -0.17
N HIS A 12 -5.71 4.93 1.07
CA HIS A 12 -6.41 5.40 2.26
C HIS A 12 -5.97 6.83 2.60
N ILE A 13 -6.79 7.83 2.24
CA ILE A 13 -6.50 9.26 2.50
C ILE A 13 -7.76 10.01 2.98
N PRO A 14 -8.30 9.64 4.15
CA PRO A 14 -9.60 10.12 4.64
C PRO A 14 -9.65 11.64 4.80
N ALA A 15 -8.52 12.30 5.09
CA ALA A 15 -8.45 13.75 5.18
C ALA A 15 -8.83 14.48 3.87
N GLN A 16 -8.66 13.82 2.71
CA GLN A 16 -9.04 14.36 1.41
C GLN A 16 -10.33 13.75 0.87
N THR A 17 -10.56 12.45 1.09
CA THR A 17 -11.72 11.75 0.53
C THR A 17 -12.97 11.85 1.40
N ALA A 18 -12.82 12.22 2.68
CA ALA A 18 -13.83 12.04 3.73
C ALA A 18 -14.33 10.59 3.88
N VAL A 19 -13.60 9.61 3.33
CA VAL A 19 -13.96 8.19 3.33
C VAL A 19 -12.79 7.37 3.86
N PRO A 20 -12.84 6.88 5.11
CA PRO A 20 -11.86 5.94 5.61
C PRO A 20 -12.04 4.57 4.95
N LEU A 21 -10.95 3.82 4.82
CA LEU A 21 -10.94 2.45 4.33
C LEU A 21 -10.73 1.52 5.51
N PRO A 22 -11.76 0.81 5.99
CA PRO A 22 -11.60 -0.16 7.06
C PRO A 22 -10.67 -1.29 6.64
N VAL A 23 -9.87 -1.81 7.57
CA VAL A 23 -9.00 -2.97 7.33
C VAL A 23 -9.80 -4.19 6.84
N SER A 24 -11.01 -4.36 7.36
CA SER A 24 -11.94 -5.42 6.93
C SER A 24 -12.43 -5.25 5.49
N LEU A 25 -12.54 -4.02 4.97
CA LEU A 25 -12.86 -3.78 3.56
C LEU A 25 -11.71 -4.27 2.67
N VAL A 26 -10.47 -3.97 3.04
CA VAL A 26 -9.31 -4.46 2.27
C VAL A 26 -9.27 -5.98 2.27
N SER A 27 -9.53 -6.62 3.41
CA SER A 27 -9.64 -8.09 3.51
C SER A 27 -10.69 -8.65 2.54
N ARG A 28 -11.89 -8.05 2.49
CA ARG A 28 -12.96 -8.48 1.57
C ARG A 28 -12.58 -8.29 0.10
N LEU A 29 -11.94 -7.16 -0.25
CA LEU A 29 -11.49 -6.91 -1.62
C LEU A 29 -10.42 -7.92 -2.06
N ARG A 30 -9.49 -8.25 -1.17
CA ARG A 30 -8.46 -9.27 -1.45
C ARG A 30 -9.03 -10.67 -1.61
N ALA A 31 -10.06 -11.01 -0.83
CA ALA A 31 -10.76 -12.28 -0.95
C ALA A 31 -11.59 -12.36 -2.25
N ALA A 32 -12.27 -11.27 -2.63
CA ALA A 32 -13.08 -11.22 -3.84
C ALA A 32 -12.24 -11.16 -5.13
N TYR A 33 -11.04 -10.58 -5.07
CA TYR A 33 -10.13 -10.42 -6.20
C TYR A 33 -8.71 -10.91 -5.87
N PRO A 34 -8.50 -12.23 -5.76
CA PRO A 34 -7.20 -12.81 -5.40
C PRO A 34 -6.08 -12.33 -6.32
N GLY A 35 -4.98 -11.84 -5.75
CA GLY A 35 -3.80 -11.38 -6.48
C GLY A 35 -3.92 -10.02 -7.19
N VAL A 36 -5.08 -9.37 -7.15
CA VAL A 36 -5.29 -8.08 -7.82
C VAL A 36 -4.72 -6.92 -6.99
N VAL A 37 -5.02 -6.89 -5.69
CA VAL A 37 -4.53 -5.86 -4.76
C VAL A 37 -3.14 -6.25 -4.29
N ILE A 38 -2.14 -5.44 -4.66
CA ILE A 38 -0.72 -5.68 -4.35
C ILE A 38 -0.20 -4.75 -3.24
N GLY A 39 -1.03 -3.83 -2.76
CA GLY A 39 -0.66 -2.95 -1.67
C GLY A 39 -1.74 -1.98 -1.22
N ILE A 40 -1.40 -1.26 -0.15
CA ILE A 40 -2.18 -0.22 0.49
C ILE A 40 -1.23 0.96 0.70
N LYS A 41 -1.66 2.17 0.33
CA LYS A 41 -1.01 3.42 0.71
C LYS A 41 -1.85 4.09 1.78
N ASP A 42 -1.35 4.13 3.00
CA ASP A 42 -1.98 4.80 4.12
C ASP A 42 -1.42 6.22 4.28
N SER A 43 -2.26 7.22 4.04
CA SER A 43 -1.99 8.64 4.21
C SER A 43 -2.93 9.24 5.27
N SER A 44 -3.44 8.42 6.19
CA SER A 44 -4.29 8.86 7.30
C SER A 44 -3.56 9.68 8.35
N GLY A 45 -2.26 9.45 8.54
CA GLY A 45 -1.49 10.02 9.64
C GLY A 45 -1.81 9.42 11.01
N ASP A 46 -2.53 8.29 11.06
CA ASP A 46 -2.89 7.59 12.29
C ASP A 46 -2.10 6.30 12.46
N TRP A 47 -1.37 6.18 13.58
CA TRP A 47 -0.56 5.00 13.86
C TRP A 47 -1.41 3.75 14.07
N ALA A 48 -2.55 3.85 14.74
CA ALA A 48 -3.38 2.69 15.02
C ALA A 48 -3.87 2.04 13.72
N THR A 49 -4.28 2.86 12.75
CA THR A 49 -4.63 2.41 11.40
C THR A 49 -3.45 1.73 10.69
N ALA A 50 -2.27 2.38 10.66
CA ALA A 50 -1.09 1.84 9.99
C ALA A 50 -0.65 0.49 10.59
N GLU A 51 -0.66 0.38 11.92
CA GLU A 51 -0.33 -0.83 12.65
C GLU A 51 -1.28 -1.99 12.31
N GLN A 52 -2.59 -1.72 12.21
CA GLN A 52 -3.56 -2.74 11.81
C GLN A 52 -3.36 -3.18 10.35
N PHE A 53 -3.07 -2.26 9.43
CA PHE A 53 -2.74 -2.64 8.05
C PHE A 53 -1.48 -3.50 7.99
N LEU A 54 -0.44 -3.17 8.76
CA LEU A 54 0.78 -3.98 8.84
C LEU A 54 0.51 -5.36 9.44
N ALA A 55 -0.28 -5.43 10.51
CA ALA A 55 -0.58 -6.69 11.19
C ALA A 55 -1.43 -7.64 10.33
N VAL A 56 -2.45 -7.12 9.62
CA VAL A 56 -3.41 -7.95 8.88
C VAL A 56 -3.00 -8.15 7.41
N HIS A 57 -2.26 -7.21 6.84
CA HIS A 57 -1.92 -7.18 5.40
C HIS A 57 -0.42 -6.99 5.12
N GLY A 58 0.45 -7.31 6.08
CA GLY A 58 1.90 -7.23 5.91
C GLY A 58 2.49 -8.16 4.83
N ASP A 59 1.67 -9.07 4.29
CA ASP A 59 2.02 -9.92 3.15
C ASP A 59 1.93 -9.21 1.79
N ILE A 60 1.30 -8.03 1.72
CA ILE A 60 1.32 -7.12 0.57
C ILE A 60 2.09 -5.84 0.91
N ALA A 61 2.26 -4.93 -0.06
CA ALA A 61 2.93 -3.66 0.24
C ALA A 61 2.05 -2.78 1.13
N VAL A 62 2.55 -2.37 2.30
CA VAL A 62 1.92 -1.35 3.15
C VAL A 62 2.83 -0.13 3.15
N LEU A 63 2.37 0.95 2.54
CA LEU A 63 3.11 2.20 2.38
C LEU A 63 2.52 3.25 3.33
N VAL A 64 3.30 3.72 4.29
CA VAL A 64 2.88 4.78 5.22
C VAL A 64 3.39 6.13 4.71
N GLY A 65 2.47 7.05 4.46
CA GLY A 65 2.74 8.35 3.84
C GLY A 65 3.11 9.46 4.82
N ASP A 66 2.83 9.29 6.11
CA ASP A 66 3.20 10.28 7.14
C ASP A 66 4.66 10.08 7.58
N GLU A 67 5.52 11.05 7.29
CA GLU A 67 6.95 10.99 7.58
C GLU A 67 7.25 10.81 9.06
N ARG A 68 6.38 11.30 9.96
CA ARG A 68 6.55 11.17 11.42
C ARG A 68 6.39 9.72 11.87
N LEU A 69 5.56 8.96 11.14
CA LEU A 69 5.30 7.55 11.41
C LEU A 69 6.23 6.62 10.62
N LEU A 70 6.87 7.12 9.56
CA LEU A 70 7.60 6.29 8.60
C LEU A 70 8.68 5.42 9.25
N SER A 71 9.52 5.95 10.15
CA SER A 71 10.56 5.15 10.80
C SER A 71 9.98 4.03 11.64
N LYS A 72 8.88 4.29 12.36
CA LYS A 72 8.18 3.30 13.16
C LYS A 72 7.48 2.28 12.27
N ALA A 73 6.86 2.72 11.18
CA ALA A 73 6.20 1.83 10.23
C ALA A 73 7.21 0.85 9.59
N MET A 74 8.40 1.34 9.22
CA MET A 74 9.46 0.51 8.64
C MET A 74 9.96 -0.55 9.63
N SER A 75 10.09 -0.24 10.92
CA SER A 75 10.46 -1.25 11.92
C SER A 75 9.37 -2.31 12.15
N HIS A 76 8.15 -2.07 11.65
CA HIS A 76 7.03 -3.00 11.65
C HIS A 76 6.76 -3.63 10.26
N GLY A 77 7.68 -3.49 9.30
CA GLY A 77 7.60 -4.14 7.99
C GLY A 77 6.96 -3.31 6.87
N ALA A 78 6.65 -2.02 7.11
CA ALA A 78 6.19 -1.14 6.05
C ALA A 78 7.28 -0.94 4.99
N GLN A 79 6.88 -0.91 3.72
CA GLN A 79 7.79 -0.64 2.62
C GLN A 79 7.77 0.84 2.26
N ARG A 80 8.92 1.40 1.86
CA ARG A 80 8.94 2.73 1.26
C ARG A 80 8.36 2.67 -0.15
N ALA A 81 7.61 3.71 -0.54
CA ALA A 81 7.20 3.88 -1.93
C ALA A 81 8.43 3.85 -2.87
N MET A 82 9.56 4.42 -2.48
CA MET A 82 10.76 4.36 -3.34
C MET A 82 11.41 2.96 -3.41
N GLU A 83 11.37 2.15 -2.35
CA GLU A 83 12.12 0.89 -2.29
C GLU A 83 11.57 -0.19 -3.24
N LYS A 84 10.24 -0.26 -3.41
CA LYS A 84 9.61 -1.19 -4.36
C LYS A 84 9.48 -0.61 -5.77
N TRP A 85 9.44 0.72 -5.90
CA TRP A 85 9.25 1.39 -7.17
C TRP A 85 10.56 1.65 -7.90
N TYR A 86 11.65 1.98 -7.20
CA TYR A 86 12.93 2.26 -7.83
C TYR A 86 13.46 1.09 -8.68
N PRO A 87 13.37 -0.19 -8.27
CA PRO A 87 13.79 -1.30 -9.14
C PRO A 87 12.91 -1.47 -10.39
N LYS A 88 11.60 -1.20 -10.28
CA LYS A 88 10.65 -1.27 -11.41
C LYS A 88 10.76 -0.06 -12.34
N LEU A 89 10.97 1.13 -11.78
CA LEU A 89 11.11 2.40 -12.48
C LEU A 89 12.49 2.50 -13.13
N SER A 90 13.54 2.03 -12.46
CA SER A 90 14.89 1.87 -13.02
C SER A 90 14.86 0.99 -14.26
N LYS A 91 14.25 -0.20 -14.20
CA LYS A 91 14.08 -1.07 -15.38
C LYS A 91 13.25 -0.44 -16.51
N LEU A 92 12.35 0.49 -16.19
CA LEU A 92 11.50 1.17 -17.17
C LEU A 92 12.20 2.38 -17.81
N LEU A 93 13.02 3.12 -17.03
CA LEU A 93 13.65 4.37 -17.45
C LEU A 93 15.09 4.19 -17.94
N PHE A 94 15.76 3.13 -17.49
CA PHE A 94 17.16 2.81 -17.82
C PHE A 94 17.31 1.31 -18.14
N PRO A 95 16.67 0.81 -19.20
CA PRO A 95 16.69 -0.62 -19.52
C PRO A 95 18.05 -1.18 -19.98
N PHE A 96 19.08 -0.33 -20.13
CA PHE A 96 20.40 -0.68 -20.66
C PHE A 96 21.57 -0.23 -19.76
N LEU A 97 21.31 0.14 -18.50
CA LEU A 97 22.32 0.30 -17.46
C LEU A 97 22.35 -0.94 -16.56
#